data_AF-A0A090VUH2-F1
#
_entry.id   AF-A0A090VUH2-F1
#
_cell.length_a   1.000
_cell.length_b   1.000
_cell.length_c   1.000
_cell.angle_alpha   90.00
_cell.angle_beta   90.00
_cell.angle_gamma   90.00
#
_symmetry.space_group_name_H-M   'P 1'
#
loop_
_entity.id
_entity.type
_entity.pdbx_description
1 polymer ?
#
loop_
_entity_poly.entity_id
_entity_poly.type
_entity_poly.pdbx_seq_one_letter_code
_entity_poly.pdbx_strand_id
1 'polypeptide(L)'
;MLHQDFQDWEAIIVNDGSPDNVETIALTWLEKDERFKYYKKQNGGLGSARNYGISKAKGEFILPLDSDNQVKEDYALKAISVFTEKRNVGVVYGMPNIMESEQVFGK
;
A
#
# COMPACT_ATOMS: atom_id res chain seq x y z
N MET A 1 5.14 -4.90 -2.20
CA MET A 1 4.64 -5.38 -0.89
C MET A 1 5.03 -6.81 -0.58
N LEU A 2 4.87 -7.79 -1.48
CA LEU A 2 5.12 -9.21 -1.18
C LEU A 2 6.53 -9.54 -0.68
N HIS A 3 7.54 -8.78 -1.12
CA HIS A 3 8.94 -8.99 -0.78
C HIS A 3 9.43 -8.07 0.34
N GLN A 4 8.54 -7.51 1.18
CA GLN A 4 9.00 -6.72 2.32
C GLN A 4 9.71 -7.62 3.35
N ASP A 5 10.76 -7.11 4.00
CA ASP A 5 11.42 -7.81 5.12
C ASP A 5 10.50 -7.90 6.35
N PHE A 6 9.68 -6.87 6.56
CA PHE A 6 8.62 -6.86 7.58
C PHE A 6 7.40 -7.61 7.05
N GLN A 7 6.96 -8.67 7.73
CA GLN A 7 5.90 -9.57 7.25
C GLN A 7 4.50 -9.29 7.81
N ASP A 8 4.41 -8.59 8.93
CA ASP A 8 3.15 -8.34 9.65
C ASP A 8 2.43 -7.09 9.11
N TRP A 9 1.91 -7.22 7.89
CA TRP A 9 1.20 -6.15 7.20
C TRP A 9 -0.09 -6.65 6.54
N GLU A 10 -0.97 -5.70 6.23
CA GLU A 10 -2.12 -5.90 5.35
C GLU A 10 -2.10 -4.88 4.21
N ALA A 11 -2.65 -5.25 3.05
CA ALA A 11 -2.78 -4.36 1.90
C ALA A 11 -4.25 -4.15 1.59
N ILE A 12 -4.73 -2.93 1.80
CA ILE A 12 -6.13 -2.54 1.56
C ILE A 12 -6.22 -1.83 0.21
N ILE A 13 -6.77 -2.54 -0.78
CA ILE A 13 -7.02 -2.04 -2.12
C ILE A 13 -8.42 -1.41 -2.16
N VAL A 14 -8.49 -0.12 -2.44
CA VAL A 14 -9.76 0.61 -2.57
C VAL A 14 -10.00 0.98 -4.03
N ASN A 15 -11.00 0.37 -4.66
CA ASN A 15 -11.52 0.81 -5.95
C ASN A 15 -12.52 1.97 -5.74
N ASP A 16 -12.11 3.18 -6.07
CA ASP A 16 -12.92 4.40 -5.98
C ASP A 16 -13.80 4.62 -7.22
N GLY A 17 -14.52 3.57 -7.62
CA GLY A 17 -15.46 3.62 -8.74
C GLY A 17 -14.81 3.67 -10.12
N SER A 18 -13.58 3.17 -10.28
CA SER A 18 -13.00 2.96 -11.61
C SER A 18 -13.82 1.91 -12.38
N PRO A 19 -14.11 2.16 -13.67
CA PRO A 19 -14.78 1.20 -14.54
C PRO A 19 -13.84 0.08 -15.02
N ASP A 20 -12.53 0.17 -14.74
CA ASP A 20 -11.52 -0.75 -15.26
C ASP A 20 -11.50 -2.10 -14.53
N ASN A 21 -10.75 -3.05 -15.09
CA ASN A 21 -10.58 -4.42 -14.58
C ASN A 21 -9.79 -4.52 -13.25
N VAL A 22 -9.73 -3.45 -12.46
CA VAL A 22 -9.02 -3.40 -11.16
C VAL A 22 -9.56 -4.47 -10.21
N GLU A 23 -10.88 -4.71 -10.24
CA GLU A 23 -11.54 -5.71 -9.42
C GLU A 23 -11.01 -7.12 -9.70
N THR A 24 -10.95 -7.53 -10.97
CA THR A 24 -10.44 -8.83 -11.38
C THR A 24 -8.99 -9.03 -10.93
N ILE A 25 -8.13 -8.01 -11.12
CA ILE A 25 -6.72 -8.08 -10.70
C ILE A 25 -6.63 -8.20 -9.18
N ALA A 26 -7.37 -7.39 -8.43
CA ALA A 26 -7.36 -7.44 -6.97
C ALA A 26 -7.80 -8.81 -6.45
N LEU A 27 -8.88 -9.38 -7.00
CA LEU A 27 -9.37 -10.70 -6.61
C LEU A 27 -8.31 -11.80 -6.80
N THR A 28 -7.52 -11.74 -7.87
CA THR A 28 -6.42 -12.70 -8.08
C THR A 28 -5.33 -12.63 -7.01
N TRP A 29 -5.15 -11.47 -6.37
CA TRP A 29 -4.20 -11.31 -5.25
C TRP A 29 -4.79 -11.76 -3.93
N LEU A 30 -6.09 -11.55 -3.71
CA LEU A 30 -6.82 -12.05 -2.54
C LEU A 30 -6.79 -13.59 -2.46
N GLU A 31 -6.81 -14.27 -3.60
CA GLU A 31 -6.66 -15.73 -3.67
C GLU A 31 -5.24 -16.22 -3.34
N LYS A 32 -4.22 -15.38 -3.60
CA LYS A 32 -2.80 -15.74 -3.43
C LYS A 32 -2.26 -15.45 -2.04
N ASP A 33 -2.76 -14.39 -1.40
CA ASP A 33 -2.24 -13.93 -0.12
C ASP A 33 -3.35 -13.24 0.68
N GLU A 34 -3.65 -13.81 1.86
CA GLU A 34 -4.75 -13.37 2.72
C GLU A 34 -4.54 -11.97 3.31
N ARG A 35 -3.31 -11.42 3.25
CA ARG A 35 -3.00 -10.06 3.68
C ARG A 35 -3.63 -9.00 2.78
N PHE A 36 -4.03 -9.35 1.55
CA PHE A 36 -4.73 -8.43 0.66
C PHE A 36 -6.22 -8.39 0.98
N LYS A 37 -6.79 -7.19 1.00
CA LYS A 37 -8.22 -6.92 1.16
C LYS A 37 -8.66 -5.98 0.05
N TYR A 38 -9.84 -6.24 -0.50
CA TYR A 38 -10.41 -5.42 -1.57
C TYR A 38 -11.73 -4.80 -1.11
N TYR A 39 -11.90 -3.52 -1.41
CA TYR A 39 -13.16 -2.83 -1.23
C TYR A 39 -13.46 -1.92 -2.42
N LYS A 40 -14.74 -1.86 -2.78
CA LYS A 40 -15.26 -0.97 -3.82
C LYS A 40 -16.18 0.06 -3.19
N LYS A 41 -16.10 1.31 -3.64
CA LYS A 41 -16.99 2.40 -3.24
C LYS A 41 -17.34 3.28 -4.45
N GLN A 42 -18.36 4.11 -4.29
CA GLN A 42 -18.66 5.17 -5.26
C GLN A 42 -17.51 6.19 -5.30
N ASN A 43 -17.18 6.69 -6.49
CA ASN A 43 -16.11 7.66 -6.70
C ASN A 43 -16.25 8.89 -5.78
N GLY A 44 -15.17 9.24 -5.09
CA GLY A 44 -15.07 10.43 -4.23
C GLY A 44 -13.70 11.10 -4.27
N GLY A 45 -12.81 10.66 -5.16
CA GLY A 45 -11.45 11.14 -5.29
C GLY A 45 -10.46 10.46 -4.33
N LEU A 46 -9.16 10.69 -4.59
CA LEU A 46 -8.05 10.02 -3.90
C LEU A 46 -8.11 10.14 -2.37
N GLY A 47 -8.44 11.33 -1.85
CA GLY A 47 -8.59 11.54 -0.41
C GLY A 47 -9.73 10.71 0.21
N SER A 48 -10.86 10.60 -0.50
CA SER A 48 -11.99 9.76 -0.08
C SER A 48 -11.60 8.28 -0.07
N ALA A 49 -10.88 7.82 -1.09
CA ALA A 49 -10.37 6.45 -1.18
C ALA A 49 -9.40 6.12 -0.03
N ARG A 50 -8.44 7.00 0.26
CA ARG A 50 -7.47 6.84 1.35
C ARG A 50 -8.16 6.81 2.72
N ASN A 51 -9.07 7.76 2.98
CA ASN A 51 -9.83 7.78 4.24
C ASN A 51 -10.67 6.52 4.43
N TYR A 52 -11.28 6.02 3.35
CA TYR A 52 -12.02 4.76 3.40
C TYR A 52 -11.10 3.59 3.71
N GLY A 53 -9.94 3.49 3.06
CA GLY A 53 -8.93 2.47 3.35
C GLY A 53 -8.44 2.50 4.80
N ILE A 54 -8.11 3.69 5.31
CA ILE A 54 -7.71 3.90 6.72
C ILE A 54 -8.81 3.44 7.67
N SER A 55 -10.08 3.71 7.37
CA SER A 55 -11.21 3.26 8.21
C SER A 55 -11.37 1.73 8.28
N LYS A 56 -10.75 0.99 7.36
CA LYS A 56 -10.74 -0.48 7.31
C LYS A 56 -9.45 -1.09 7.85
N ALA A 57 -8.41 -0.27 8.05
CA ALA A 57 -7.11 -0.72 8.54
C ALA A 57 -7.19 -1.19 10.00
N LYS A 58 -6.44 -2.25 10.29
CA LYS A 58 -6.21 -2.82 11.62
C LYS A 58 -4.79 -2.59 12.10
N GLY A 59 -3.86 -2.32 11.19
CA GLY A 59 -2.47 -1.97 11.51
C GLY A 59 -2.35 -0.66 12.28
N GLU A 60 -1.33 -0.57 13.14
CA GLU A 60 -0.99 0.63 13.90
C GLU A 60 -0.40 1.74 13.01
N PHE A 61 0.38 1.35 12.00
CA PHE A 61 1.03 2.26 11.06
C PHE A 61 0.32 2.22 9.71
N ILE A 62 0.16 3.40 9.10
CA ILE A 62 -0.45 3.56 7.78
C ILE A 62 0.60 3.98 6.77
N LEU A 63 0.69 3.23 5.66
CA LEU A 63 1.45 3.61 4.47
C LEU A 63 0.48 3.84 3.32
N PRO A 64 0.14 5.10 2.98
CA PRO A 64 -0.52 5.39 1.72
C PRO A 64 0.44 5.04 0.57
N LEU A 65 0.03 4.11 -0.30
CA LEU A 65 0.81 3.68 -1.44
C LEU A 65 -0.02 3.82 -2.71
N ASP A 66 0.44 4.63 -3.64
CA ASP A 66 -0.22 4.82 -4.94
C ASP A 66 0.03 3.59 -5.84
N SER A 67 -0.93 3.26 -6.70
CA SER A 67 -0.91 2.01 -7.49
C SER A 67 0.21 1.94 -8.53
N ASP A 68 0.83 3.07 -8.84
CA ASP A 68 1.96 3.23 -9.75
C ASP A 68 3.30 3.34 -9.00
N ASN A 69 3.34 3.06 -7.69
CA ASN A 69 4.55 3.11 -6.88
C ASN A 69 4.95 1.73 -6.36
N GLN A 70 6.25 1.57 -6.14
CA GLN A 70 6.83 0.43 -5.44
C GLN A 70 7.64 0.91 -4.24
N VAL A 71 7.77 0.03 -3.25
CA VAL A 71 8.58 0.27 -2.06
C VAL A 71 9.70 -0.77 -1.98
N LYS A 72 10.89 -0.34 -1.58
CA LYS A 72 12.04 -1.22 -1.36
C LYS A 72 11.71 -2.26 -0.29
N GLU A 73 12.28 -3.45 -0.44
CA GLU A 73 12.06 -4.62 0.44
C GLU A 73 12.26 -4.30 1.93
N ASP A 74 13.25 -3.46 2.23
CA ASP A 74 13.62 -3.05 3.59
C ASP A 74 12.85 -1.84 4.14
N TYR A 75 11.96 -1.22 3.34
CA TYR A 75 11.34 0.06 3.67
C TYR A 75 10.48 -0.01 4.92
N ALA A 76 9.51 -0.93 4.97
CA ALA A 76 8.58 -1.03 6.09
C ALA A 76 9.32 -1.29 7.41
N LEU A 77 10.29 -2.21 7.39
CA LEU A 77 11.10 -2.53 8.57
C LEU A 77 11.85 -1.29 9.08
N LYS A 78 12.57 -0.58 8.19
CA LYS A 78 13.30 0.64 8.57
C LYS A 78 12.40 1.75 9.07
N ALA A 79 11.24 1.96 8.44
CA ALA A 79 10.29 2.97 8.86
C ALA A 79 9.75 2.68 10.27
N ILE A 80 9.38 1.43 10.54
CA ILE A 80 8.90 0.99 11.85
C ILE A 80 10.00 1.12 12.91
N SER A 81 11.26 0.74 12.61
CA SER A 81 12.39 0.95 13.54
C SER A 81 12.54 2.41 13.96
N VAL A 82 12.32 3.37 13.06
CA VAL A 82 12.38 4.79 13.42
C VAL A 82 11.26 5.16 14.40
N PHE A 83 10.05 4.66 14.21
CA PHE A 83 8.93 4.89 15.13
C PHE A 83 9.17 4.25 16.51
N THR A 84 9.81 3.09 16.58
CA THR A 84 10.03 2.37 17.85
C THR A 84 11.25 2.87 18.62
N GLU A 85 12.31 3.30 17.93
CA GLU A 85 13.56 3.74 18.55
C GLU A 85 13.53 5.22 18.95
N LYS A 86 12.73 6.05 18.27
CA LYS A 86 12.65 7.49 18.55
C LYS A 86 11.33 7.85 19.20
N ARG A 87 11.39 8.63 20.28
CA ARG A 87 10.19 9.17 20.91
C ARG A 87 9.57 10.27 20.04
N ASN A 88 8.24 10.32 19.99
CA ASN A 88 7.45 11.41 19.42
C ASN A 88 7.64 11.63 17.89
N VAL A 89 7.74 10.55 17.12
CA VAL A 89 7.74 10.61 15.65
C VAL A 89 6.31 10.43 15.14
N GLY A 90 5.80 11.41 14.38
CA GLY A 90 4.46 11.34 13.79
C GLY A 90 4.43 10.79 12.36
N VAL A 91 5.52 10.96 11.59
CA VAL A 91 5.62 10.53 10.18
C VAL A 91 7.05 10.13 9.87
N VAL A 92 7.21 9.07 9.08
CA VAL A 92 8.47 8.66 8.44
C VAL A 92 8.25 8.57 6.94
N TYR A 93 9.18 9.10 6.15
CA TYR A 93 9.14 9.01 4.69
C TYR A 93 10.54 8.71 4.16
N GLY A 94 10.60 8.03 3.01
CA GLY A 94 11.84 7.74 2.29
C GLY A 94 12.13 8.77 1.19
N MET A 95 13.36 8.80 0.71
CA MET A 95 13.70 9.54 -0.52
C MET A 95 13.18 8.74 -1.73
N PRO A 96 12.32 9.33 -2.57
CA PRO A 96 11.83 8.65 -3.77
C PRO A 96 12.92 8.59 -4.84
N ASN A 97 12.91 7.52 -5.61
CA ASN A 97 13.65 7.41 -6.87
C ASN A 97 12.63 7.29 -8.00
N ILE A 98 12.88 7.99 -9.11
CA ILE A 98 12.08 7.86 -10.33
C ILE A 98 12.55 6.59 -11.04
N MET A 99 11.61 5.72 -11.38
CA MET A 99 11.88 4.52 -12.16
C MET A 99 11.23 4.68 -13.53
N GLU A 100 11.95 4.30 -14.57
CA GLU A 100 11.34 4.21 -15.91
C GLU A 100 10.50 2.93 -16.03
N SER A 101 9.47 2.95 -16.87
CA SER A 101 8.54 1.82 -17.02
C SER A 101 9.22 0.49 -17.32
N GLU A 102 10.34 0.52 -18.05
CA GLU A 102 11.13 -0.67 -18.39
C GLU A 102 11.78 -1.34 -17.16
N GLN A 103 12.07 -0.55 -16.13
CA GLN A 103 12.62 -1.04 -14.86
C GLN A 103 11.54 -1.61 -13.93
N VAL A 104 10.28 -1.19 -14.12
CA VAL A 104 9.13 -1.56 -13.26
C VAL A 104 8.50 -2.87 -13.70
N PHE A 105 8.30 -3.06 -15.01
CA PHE A 105 7.56 -4.21 -15.53
C PHE A 105 8.43 -5.37 -15.97
N GLY A 106 9.76 -5.19 -16.02
CA GLY A 106 10.69 -6.13 -16.64
C GLY A 106 10.41 -6.22 -18.15
N LYS A 107 11.47 -6.27 -18.96
CA LYS A 107 11.38 -6.88 -20.28
C LYS A 107 11.81 -8.33 -20.18
#